data_AF-A0A963JSD3-F1
#
_entry.id   AF-A0A963JSD3-F1
#
_cell.length_a   1.000
_cell.length_b   1.000
_cell.length_c   1.000
_cell.angle_alpha   90.00
_cell.angle_beta   90.00
_cell.angle_gamma   90.00
#
_symmetry.space_group_name_H-M   'P 1'
#
loop_
_entity.id
_entity.type
_entity.pdbx_description
1 polymer ?
#
loop_
_entity_poly.entity_id
_entity_poly.type
_entity_poly.pdbx_seq_one_letter_code
_entity_poly.pdbx_strand_id
1 'polypeptide(L)'
;FLHDVNYEKFHIAHGDTLTDPAHWDDEPFEVIVSNPPYSIRWDGDANPLLINDPRFAPAGVLAPKSKADLAFTLHILSWLAVNGTAAIVEFPGVLYRGGAEQKIRQYLIDNNYVDAVIQLPPDLFFGTTIATCIIVLKKSKRDNATLFIDASAEFVRSGNKNKLTPAHQQKILDAFTGRQSIDHFARLVENGDVAANGYNIAVSSYVEQKDEREAVDIRALNAKIAHIVARQTELRTAIDAIVADLEGNEA
;
A
#
# COMPACT_ATOMS: atom_id res chain seq x y z
N PHE A 1 -37.61 3.99 -2.37
CA PHE A 1 -36.27 3.61 -2.88
C PHE A 1 -35.60 2.80 -1.77
N LEU A 2 -34.82 1.75 -2.04
CA LEU A 2 -34.30 0.83 -1.00
C LEU A 2 -33.53 1.49 0.16
N HIS A 3 -33.06 2.72 -0.03
CA HIS A 3 -32.31 3.53 0.95
C HIS A 3 -32.89 4.94 1.15
N ASP A 4 -34.16 5.17 0.78
CA ASP A 4 -34.86 6.46 0.99
C ASP A 4 -34.19 7.71 0.40
N VAL A 5 -33.40 7.55 -0.67
CA VAL A 5 -32.84 8.67 -1.45
C VAL A 5 -33.84 9.09 -2.55
N ASN A 6 -34.06 10.41 -2.68
CA ASN A 6 -34.92 10.98 -3.73
C ASN A 6 -34.23 10.88 -5.11
N TYR A 7 -34.97 10.48 -6.14
CA TYR A 7 -34.48 10.30 -7.52
C TYR A 7 -33.90 11.57 -8.15
N GLU A 8 -34.34 12.76 -7.72
CA GLU A 8 -33.78 14.04 -8.21
C GLU A 8 -32.39 14.33 -7.63
N LYS A 9 -31.94 13.52 -6.66
CA LYS A 9 -30.68 13.71 -5.92
C LYS A 9 -29.66 12.60 -6.19
N PHE A 10 -29.94 11.66 -7.08
CA PHE A 10 -28.96 10.65 -7.51
C PHE A 10 -29.10 10.34 -8.99
N HIS A 11 -27.98 10.10 -9.65
CA HIS A 11 -27.94 9.66 -11.04
C HIS A 11 -26.77 8.68 -11.21
N ILE A 12 -26.95 7.68 -12.07
CA ILE A 12 -25.89 6.73 -12.46
C ILE A 12 -25.93 6.63 -13.98
N ALA A 13 -24.80 6.89 -14.63
CA ALA A 13 -24.63 6.70 -16.06
C ALA A 13 -23.99 5.33 -16.36
N HIS A 14 -24.38 4.71 -17.46
CA HIS A 14 -23.76 3.50 -17.97
C HIS A 14 -22.74 3.86 -19.07
N GLY A 15 -21.47 3.51 -18.86
CA GLY A 15 -20.39 3.77 -19.79
C GLY A 15 -19.02 3.36 -19.22
N ASP A 16 -17.98 3.49 -20.03
CA ASP A 16 -16.60 3.33 -19.58
C ASP A 16 -16.04 4.71 -19.21
N THR A 17 -15.72 4.91 -17.94
CA THR A 17 -15.24 6.18 -17.38
C THR A 17 -13.99 6.73 -18.09
N LEU A 18 -13.12 5.88 -18.63
CA LEU A 18 -11.88 6.33 -19.28
C LEU A 18 -12.12 6.78 -20.72
N THR A 19 -13.06 6.17 -21.44
CA THR A 19 -13.33 6.49 -22.85
C THR A 19 -14.55 7.39 -23.07
N ASP A 20 -15.58 7.24 -22.25
CA ASP A 20 -16.86 7.96 -22.34
C ASP A 20 -17.34 8.37 -20.93
N PRO A 21 -16.62 9.28 -20.25
CA PRO A 21 -17.06 9.79 -18.96
C PRO A 21 -18.37 10.59 -19.13
N ALA A 22 -19.27 10.45 -18.16
CA ALA A 22 -20.52 11.19 -18.06
C ALA A 22 -20.45 12.19 -16.90
N HIS A 23 -21.37 13.16 -16.82
CA HIS A 23 -21.43 14.20 -15.77
C HIS A 23 -20.45 15.37 -15.93
N TRP A 24 -20.08 15.71 -17.16
CA TRP A 24 -19.25 16.88 -17.47
C TRP A 24 -19.82 18.21 -16.96
N ASP A 25 -21.15 18.33 -16.87
CA ASP A 25 -21.81 19.55 -16.38
C ASP A 25 -21.81 19.66 -14.84
N ASP A 26 -21.47 18.58 -14.13
CA ASP A 26 -21.48 18.52 -12.66
C ASP A 26 -20.08 18.68 -12.05
N GLU A 27 -19.01 18.53 -12.84
CA GLU A 27 -17.63 18.70 -12.34
C GLU A 27 -17.27 20.19 -12.12
N PRO A 28 -16.42 20.52 -11.12
CA PRO A 28 -15.64 19.63 -10.27
C PRO A 28 -16.34 19.21 -8.96
N PHE A 29 -15.95 18.04 -8.41
CA PHE A 29 -16.55 17.46 -7.20
C PHE A 29 -15.72 17.69 -5.93
N GLU A 30 -16.38 17.96 -4.80
CA GLU A 30 -15.72 18.14 -3.50
C GLU A 30 -15.33 16.82 -2.82
N VAL A 31 -16.05 15.74 -3.11
CA VAL A 31 -15.80 14.42 -2.54
C VAL A 31 -15.88 13.37 -3.63
N ILE A 32 -14.81 12.60 -3.80
CA ILE A 32 -14.79 11.46 -4.72
C ILE A 32 -14.31 10.23 -3.95
N VAL A 33 -15.09 9.15 -3.98
CA VAL A 33 -14.66 7.84 -3.45
C VAL A 33 -14.68 6.83 -4.58
N SER A 34 -13.66 6.00 -4.68
CA SER A 34 -13.60 5.00 -5.75
C SER A 34 -12.87 3.74 -5.33
N ASN A 35 -13.28 2.61 -5.89
CA ASN A 35 -12.57 1.34 -5.87
C ASN A 35 -12.53 0.80 -7.31
N PRO A 36 -11.64 1.35 -8.17
CA PRO A 36 -11.56 0.96 -9.56
C PRO A 36 -11.19 -0.54 -9.69
N PRO A 37 -11.57 -1.19 -10.80
CA PRO A 37 -11.15 -2.56 -11.06
C PRO A 37 -9.63 -2.63 -11.26
N TYR A 38 -8.97 -3.58 -10.60
CA TYR A 38 -7.51 -3.62 -10.54
C TYR A 38 -6.86 -4.10 -11.84
N SER A 39 -5.90 -3.30 -12.33
CA SER A 39 -5.03 -3.61 -13.46
C SER A 39 -5.78 -4.11 -14.70
N ILE A 40 -6.97 -3.55 -14.97
CA ILE A 40 -7.68 -3.83 -16.21
C ILE A 40 -6.90 -3.28 -17.41
N ARG A 41 -7.13 -3.90 -18.57
CA ARG A 41 -6.62 -3.39 -19.84
C ARG A 41 -7.43 -2.18 -20.27
N TRP A 42 -6.77 -1.23 -20.93
CA TRP A 42 -7.36 -0.06 -21.53
C TRP A 42 -6.52 0.38 -22.73
N ASP A 43 -7.02 1.34 -23.51
CA ASP A 43 -6.39 1.74 -24.77
C ASP A 43 -5.00 2.35 -24.56
N GLY A 44 -4.82 3.21 -23.55
CA GLY A 44 -3.56 3.88 -23.25
C GLY A 44 -2.88 4.47 -24.50
N ASP A 45 -1.61 4.13 -24.71
CA ASP A 45 -0.83 4.59 -25.86
C ASP A 45 -1.25 4.00 -27.22
N ALA A 46 -2.20 3.05 -27.27
CA ALA A 46 -2.76 2.59 -28.53
C ALA A 46 -3.75 3.60 -29.13
N ASN A 47 -4.33 4.47 -28.30
CA ASN A 47 -5.13 5.60 -28.76
C ASN A 47 -4.29 6.89 -28.67
N PRO A 48 -3.77 7.40 -29.80
CA PRO A 48 -2.86 8.55 -29.82
C PRO A 48 -3.53 9.86 -29.39
N LEU A 49 -4.86 9.91 -29.28
CA LEU A 49 -5.58 11.10 -28.81
C LEU A 49 -5.45 11.28 -27.29
N LEU A 50 -5.29 10.20 -26.54
CA LEU A 50 -5.30 10.23 -25.07
C LEU A 50 -4.12 11.00 -24.48
N ILE A 51 -2.98 11.10 -25.18
CA ILE A 51 -1.82 11.88 -24.69
C ILE A 51 -2.11 13.38 -24.63
N ASN A 52 -3.08 13.86 -25.40
CA ASN A 52 -3.53 15.26 -25.43
C ASN A 52 -4.83 15.48 -24.63
N ASP A 53 -5.41 14.42 -24.05
CA ASP A 53 -6.58 14.55 -23.17
C ASP A 53 -6.18 15.37 -21.93
N PRO A 54 -6.92 16.43 -21.57
CA PRO A 54 -6.60 17.29 -20.42
C PRO A 54 -6.44 16.53 -19.10
N ARG A 55 -7.08 15.36 -18.96
CA ARG A 55 -6.97 14.51 -17.76
C ARG A 55 -5.59 13.87 -17.62
N PHE A 56 -4.92 13.57 -18.73
CA PHE A 56 -3.68 12.79 -18.77
C PHE A 56 -2.46 13.58 -19.24
N ALA A 57 -2.67 14.55 -20.14
CA ALA A 57 -1.63 15.39 -20.70
C ALA A 57 -0.70 16.05 -19.66
N PRO A 58 -1.20 16.54 -18.50
CA PRO A 58 -0.33 17.14 -17.48
C PRO A 58 0.74 16.20 -16.92
N ALA A 59 0.47 14.89 -16.85
CA ALA A 59 1.44 13.90 -16.39
C ALA A 59 2.53 13.58 -17.44
N GLY A 60 2.32 14.00 -18.70
CA GLY A 60 3.25 13.84 -19.82
C GLY A 60 3.41 12.40 -20.32
N VAL A 61 2.76 11.42 -19.69
CA VAL A 61 2.73 10.01 -20.10
C VAL A 61 1.39 9.37 -19.73
N LEU A 62 1.04 8.29 -20.44
CA LEU A 62 -0.15 7.49 -20.13
C LEU A 62 0.21 6.29 -19.25
N ALA A 63 -0.74 5.85 -18.43
CA ALA A 63 -0.59 4.58 -17.72
C ALA A 63 -0.44 3.41 -18.73
N PRO A 64 0.25 2.31 -18.37
CA PRO A 64 0.45 1.19 -19.29
C PRO A 64 -0.88 0.57 -19.73
N LYS A 65 -0.99 0.13 -20.99
CA LYS A 65 -2.21 -0.53 -21.53
C LYS A 65 -2.70 -1.73 -20.74
N SER A 66 -1.80 -2.41 -20.05
CA SER A 66 -2.14 -3.57 -19.23
C SER A 66 -2.67 -3.20 -17.84
N LYS A 67 -2.63 -1.92 -17.45
CA LYS A 67 -2.84 -1.45 -16.08
C LYS A 67 -3.46 -0.04 -16.08
N ALA A 68 -4.79 0.02 -15.99
CA ALA A 68 -5.53 1.28 -15.97
C ALA A 68 -5.54 2.01 -14.61
N ASP A 69 -4.96 1.42 -13.55
CA ASP A 69 -5.06 1.91 -12.16
C ASP A 69 -4.78 3.44 -12.06
N LEU A 70 -3.61 3.88 -12.50
CA LEU A 70 -3.24 5.31 -12.47
C LEU A 70 -3.96 6.17 -13.52
N ALA A 71 -4.60 5.58 -14.54
CA ALA A 71 -5.48 6.32 -15.44
C ALA A 71 -6.76 6.74 -14.70
N PHE A 72 -7.33 5.85 -13.87
CA PHE A 72 -8.44 6.22 -12.98
C PHE A 72 -8.00 7.28 -11.97
N THR A 73 -6.82 7.14 -11.35
CA THR A 73 -6.28 8.15 -10.43
C THR A 73 -6.18 9.54 -11.08
N LEU A 74 -5.67 9.63 -12.32
CA LEU A 74 -5.56 10.89 -13.06
C LEU A 74 -6.92 11.46 -13.47
N HIS A 75 -7.87 10.61 -13.89
CA HIS A 75 -9.24 11.03 -14.16
C HIS A 75 -9.90 11.62 -12.90
N ILE A 76 -9.80 10.92 -11.76
CA ILE A 76 -10.32 11.38 -10.47
C ILE A 76 -9.68 12.70 -10.05
N LEU A 77 -8.37 12.85 -10.21
CA LEU A 77 -7.67 14.11 -9.93
C LEU A 77 -8.18 15.24 -10.81
N SER A 78 -8.41 15.01 -12.11
CA SER A 78 -8.90 16.04 -13.03
C SER A 78 -10.25 16.59 -12.54
N TRP A 79 -11.15 15.70 -12.14
CA TRP A 79 -12.53 16.01 -11.76
C TRP A 79 -12.68 16.51 -10.31
N LEU A 80 -11.60 16.46 -9.52
CA LEU A 80 -11.60 16.90 -8.13
C LEU A 80 -11.60 18.44 -8.03
N ALA A 81 -12.45 19.01 -7.18
CA ALA A 81 -12.44 20.44 -6.88
C ALA A 81 -11.17 20.85 -6.12
N VAL A 82 -10.82 22.13 -6.17
CA VAL A 82 -9.61 22.65 -5.49
C VAL A 82 -9.67 22.44 -3.97
N ASN A 83 -10.85 22.59 -3.38
CA ASN A 83 -11.17 22.34 -1.98
C ASN A 83 -11.59 20.88 -1.71
N GLY A 84 -11.57 20.00 -2.72
CA GLY A 84 -12.07 18.64 -2.62
C GLY A 84 -11.07 17.65 -2.04
N THR A 85 -11.58 16.47 -1.67
CA THR A 85 -10.78 15.31 -1.27
C THR A 85 -11.25 14.06 -2.01
N ALA A 86 -10.31 13.31 -2.60
CA ALA A 86 -10.59 12.00 -3.16
C ALA A 86 -9.95 10.88 -2.32
N ALA A 87 -10.64 9.77 -2.15
CA ALA A 87 -10.10 8.55 -1.53
C ALA A 87 -10.30 7.36 -2.48
N ILE A 88 -9.19 6.77 -2.93
CA ILE A 88 -9.18 5.78 -4.00
C ILE A 88 -8.55 4.49 -3.47
N VAL A 89 -9.30 3.39 -3.48
CA VAL A 89 -8.76 2.06 -3.19
C VAL A 89 -8.01 1.56 -4.42
N GLU A 90 -6.75 1.18 -4.24
CA GLU A 90 -5.84 0.82 -5.33
C GLU A 90 -5.11 -0.50 -5.05
N PHE A 91 -4.68 -1.17 -6.12
CA PHE A 91 -3.74 -2.28 -6.03
C PHE A 91 -2.34 -1.74 -5.66
N PRO A 92 -1.61 -2.31 -4.67
CA PRO A 92 -0.35 -1.73 -4.17
C PRO A 92 0.75 -1.54 -5.22
N GLY A 93 0.67 -2.22 -6.37
CA GLY A 93 1.62 -2.03 -7.48
C GLY A 93 1.74 -0.58 -7.95
N VAL A 94 0.67 0.22 -7.85
CA VAL A 94 0.72 1.63 -8.25
C VAL A 94 1.73 2.45 -7.45
N LEU A 95 2.09 1.98 -6.24
CA LEU A 95 2.96 2.70 -5.31
C LEU A 95 4.45 2.65 -5.68
N TYR A 96 4.89 1.64 -6.44
CA TYR A 96 6.32 1.37 -6.66
C TYR A 96 6.69 0.97 -8.09
N ARG A 97 5.74 0.59 -8.96
CA ARG A 97 6.06 0.17 -10.34
C ARG A 97 6.76 1.26 -11.13
N GLY A 98 7.87 0.93 -11.80
CA GLY A 98 8.70 1.88 -12.54
C GLY A 98 8.09 2.39 -13.86
N GLY A 99 8.90 3.07 -14.67
CA GLY A 99 8.53 3.49 -16.03
C GLY A 99 7.47 4.58 -16.06
N ALA A 100 6.41 4.41 -16.87
CA ALA A 100 5.35 5.41 -16.99
C ALA A 100 4.64 5.68 -15.65
N GLU A 101 4.41 4.66 -14.84
CA GLU A 101 3.75 4.82 -13.53
C GLU A 101 4.61 5.63 -12.55
N GLN A 102 5.94 5.51 -12.62
CA GLN A 102 6.85 6.36 -11.82
C GLN A 102 6.76 7.83 -12.22
N LYS A 103 6.68 8.13 -13.52
CA LYS A 103 6.50 9.51 -14.01
C LYS A 103 5.15 10.09 -13.60
N ILE A 104 4.09 9.27 -13.60
CA ILE A 104 2.78 9.71 -13.10
C ILE A 104 2.86 10.00 -11.60
N ARG A 105 3.49 9.14 -10.80
CA ARG A 105 3.71 9.42 -9.37
C ARG A 105 4.55 10.67 -9.15
N GLN A 106 5.58 10.88 -9.96
CA GLN A 106 6.36 12.10 -9.95
C GLN A 106 5.47 13.33 -10.15
N TYR A 107 4.62 13.32 -11.19
CA TYR A 107 3.65 14.40 -11.41
C TYR A 107 2.73 14.63 -10.19
N LEU A 108 2.21 13.56 -9.59
CA LEU A 108 1.32 13.64 -8.42
C LEU A 108 2.04 14.19 -7.17
N ILE A 109 3.31 13.85 -6.96
CA ILE A 109 4.10 14.28 -5.80
C ILE A 109 4.66 15.70 -6.00
N ASP A 110 5.23 15.99 -7.17
CA ASP A 110 5.81 17.30 -7.49
C ASP A 110 4.77 18.43 -7.45
N ASN A 111 3.52 18.13 -7.82
CA ASN A 111 2.39 19.07 -7.72
C ASN A 111 1.66 19.00 -6.37
N ASN A 112 2.20 18.26 -5.41
CA ASN A 112 1.67 18.13 -4.06
C ASN A 112 0.20 17.66 -4.04
N TYR A 113 -0.16 16.66 -4.85
CA TYR A 113 -1.53 16.14 -4.91
C TYR A 113 -1.78 14.94 -3.99
N VAL A 114 -0.77 14.14 -3.69
CA VAL A 114 -0.91 12.99 -2.78
C VAL A 114 -0.91 13.46 -1.33
N ASP A 115 -2.07 13.42 -0.68
CA ASP A 115 -2.25 13.85 0.71
C ASP A 115 -1.82 12.76 1.69
N ALA A 116 -2.23 11.53 1.44
CA ALA A 116 -1.88 10.36 2.23
C ALA A 116 -1.89 9.06 1.42
N VAL A 117 -1.11 8.08 1.87
CA VAL A 117 -1.16 6.69 1.40
C VAL A 117 -1.35 5.77 2.59
N ILE A 118 -2.41 4.97 2.56
CA ILE A 118 -2.79 4.07 3.66
C ILE A 118 -2.69 2.63 3.17
N GLN A 119 -1.79 1.85 3.75
CA GLN A 119 -1.69 0.42 3.46
C GLN A 119 -2.70 -0.34 4.32
N LEU A 120 -3.54 -1.15 3.68
CA LEU A 120 -4.57 -1.92 4.37
C LEU A 120 -4.15 -3.38 4.59
N PRO A 121 -4.80 -4.11 5.51
CA PRO A 121 -4.59 -5.53 5.70
C PRO A 121 -4.82 -6.36 4.43
N PRO A 122 -4.11 -7.50 4.27
CA PRO A 122 -4.47 -8.52 3.29
C PRO A 122 -5.83 -9.15 3.61
N ASP A 123 -6.38 -9.96 2.70
CA ASP A 123 -7.63 -10.72 2.91
C ASP A 123 -8.87 -9.89 3.29
N LEU A 124 -8.90 -8.58 3.05
CA LEU A 124 -10.10 -7.77 3.31
C LEU A 124 -11.20 -7.97 2.26
N PHE A 125 -10.81 -8.10 0.99
CA PHE A 125 -11.74 -8.15 -0.13
C PHE A 125 -12.16 -9.58 -0.47
N PHE A 126 -13.39 -9.73 -0.97
CA PHE A 126 -13.84 -10.98 -1.58
C PHE A 126 -13.12 -11.21 -2.91
N GLY A 127 -12.84 -12.47 -3.24
CA GLY A 127 -12.21 -12.83 -4.52
C GLY A 127 -10.70 -12.62 -4.63
N THR A 128 -10.04 -12.01 -3.64
CA THR A 128 -8.58 -11.87 -3.60
C THR A 128 -8.02 -11.95 -2.17
N THR A 129 -6.76 -12.36 -2.03
CA THR A 129 -6.01 -12.36 -0.76
C THR A 129 -5.03 -11.19 -0.66
N ILE A 130 -4.88 -10.43 -1.74
CA ILE A 130 -3.92 -9.35 -1.87
C ILE A 130 -4.30 -8.22 -0.90
N ALA A 131 -3.30 -7.64 -0.24
CA ALA A 131 -3.44 -6.36 0.42
C ALA A 131 -3.81 -5.25 -0.59
N THR A 132 -4.56 -4.27 -0.13
CA THR A 132 -4.93 -3.09 -0.92
C THR A 132 -4.37 -1.85 -0.24
N CYS A 133 -4.40 -0.73 -0.93
CA CYS A 133 -4.03 0.55 -0.35
C CYS A 133 -5.08 1.60 -0.69
N ILE A 134 -5.09 2.70 0.06
CA ILE A 134 -5.88 3.88 -0.25
C ILE A 134 -4.91 5.01 -0.57
N ILE A 135 -5.11 5.65 -1.72
CA ILE A 135 -4.47 6.93 -2.05
C ILE A 135 -5.50 8.03 -1.79
N VAL A 136 -5.12 9.00 -0.97
CA VAL A 136 -5.92 10.20 -0.72
C VAL A 136 -5.33 11.36 -1.52
N LEU A 137 -6.15 12.00 -2.35
CA LEU A 137 -5.74 13.15 -3.17
C LEU A 137 -6.42 14.44 -2.71
N LYS A 138 -5.67 15.55 -2.78
CA LYS A 138 -6.16 16.92 -2.59
C LYS A 138 -5.42 17.87 -3.52
N LYS A 139 -6.12 18.85 -4.10
CA LYS A 139 -5.50 19.91 -4.90
C LYS A 139 -4.94 21.07 -4.07
N SER A 140 -5.49 21.28 -2.86
CA SER A 140 -5.03 22.30 -1.92
C SER A 140 -4.70 21.64 -0.58
N LYS A 141 -3.40 21.57 -0.27
CA LYS A 141 -2.88 21.01 0.98
C LYS A 141 -2.27 22.09 1.86
N ARG A 142 -2.29 21.86 3.17
CA ARG A 142 -1.71 22.76 4.19
C ARG A 142 -0.18 22.73 4.26
N ASP A 143 0.43 21.68 3.72
CA ASP A 143 1.85 21.38 3.80
C ASP A 143 2.33 20.68 2.51
N ASN A 144 3.65 20.59 2.30
CA ASN A 144 4.28 19.92 1.15
C ASN A 144 4.79 18.51 1.51
N ALA A 145 3.95 17.76 2.23
CA ALA A 145 4.31 16.44 2.75
C ALA A 145 3.22 15.40 2.48
N THR A 146 3.59 14.13 2.36
CA THR A 146 2.67 13.00 2.24
C THR A 146 2.66 12.21 3.55
N LEU A 147 1.46 11.89 4.04
CA LEU A 147 1.28 11.04 5.21
C LEU A 147 1.19 9.57 4.81
N PHE A 148 2.10 8.74 5.32
CA PHE A 148 2.08 7.29 5.12
C PHE A 148 1.51 6.63 6.38
N ILE A 149 0.54 5.72 6.23
CA ILE A 149 -0.09 4.99 7.34
C ILE A 149 -0.02 3.48 7.06
N ASP A 150 0.63 2.73 7.95
CA ASP A 150 0.65 1.26 7.92
C ASP A 150 -0.49 0.72 8.79
N ALA A 151 -1.63 0.46 8.16
CA ALA A 151 -2.76 -0.21 8.81
C ALA A 151 -2.77 -1.72 8.53
N SER A 152 -1.69 -2.31 7.99
CA SER A 152 -1.68 -3.72 7.55
C SER A 152 -1.97 -4.73 8.67
N ALA A 153 -1.69 -4.37 9.92
CA ALA A 153 -1.98 -5.15 11.12
C ALA A 153 -3.38 -4.88 11.72
N GLU A 154 -4.13 -3.91 11.20
CA GLU A 154 -5.40 -3.45 11.77
C GLU A 154 -6.59 -4.33 11.32
N PHE A 155 -6.63 -5.57 11.78
CA PHE A 155 -7.73 -6.48 11.44
C PHE A 155 -8.06 -7.47 12.55
N VAL A 156 -9.30 -7.95 12.54
CA VAL A 156 -9.68 -9.19 13.23
C VAL A 156 -9.89 -10.27 12.18
N ARG A 157 -9.34 -11.46 12.43
CA ARG A 157 -9.57 -12.61 11.54
C ARG A 157 -11.01 -13.11 11.72
N SER A 158 -11.75 -13.21 10.62
CA SER A 158 -13.12 -13.72 10.56
C SER A 158 -13.19 -14.80 9.49
N GLY A 159 -12.95 -16.05 9.89
CA GLY A 159 -12.82 -17.18 8.97
C GLY A 159 -11.58 -17.05 8.07
N ASN A 160 -11.79 -17.06 6.76
CA ASN A 160 -10.73 -16.88 5.76
C ASN A 160 -10.53 -15.42 5.33
N LYS A 161 -11.19 -14.46 5.99
CA LYS A 161 -11.10 -13.04 5.67
C LYS A 161 -10.75 -12.20 6.88
N ASN A 162 -10.08 -11.09 6.61
CA ASN A 162 -9.79 -10.06 7.59
C ASN A 162 -10.93 -9.05 7.61
N LYS A 163 -11.22 -8.47 8.78
CA LYS A 163 -12.21 -7.41 8.94
C LYS A 163 -11.63 -6.23 9.70
N LEU A 164 -11.85 -5.04 9.15
CA LEU A 164 -11.63 -3.77 9.84
C LEU A 164 -12.78 -3.53 10.81
N THR A 165 -12.50 -3.55 12.11
CA THR A 165 -13.48 -3.20 13.13
C THR A 165 -13.69 -1.68 13.18
N PRO A 166 -14.78 -1.16 13.76
CA PRO A 166 -14.95 0.28 13.96
C PRO A 166 -13.79 0.92 14.72
N ALA A 167 -13.19 0.21 15.69
CA ALA A 167 -12.02 0.70 16.43
C ALA A 167 -10.79 0.86 15.52
N HIS A 168 -10.56 -0.09 14.61
CA HIS A 168 -9.47 0.00 13.62
C HIS A 168 -9.68 1.17 12.66
N GLN A 169 -10.92 1.33 12.16
CA GLN A 169 -11.29 2.45 11.28
C GLN A 169 -11.07 3.80 11.97
N GLN A 170 -11.49 3.92 13.23
CA GLN A 170 -11.28 5.13 14.01
C GLN A 170 -9.80 5.40 14.24
N LYS A 171 -8.99 4.39 14.58
CA LYS A 171 -7.53 4.55 14.74
C LYS A 171 -6.85 5.08 13.47
N ILE A 172 -7.23 4.56 12.30
CA ILE A 172 -6.71 5.03 11.01
C ILE A 172 -7.15 6.48 10.75
N LEU A 173 -8.43 6.80 11.03
CA LEU A 173 -8.96 8.14 10.89
C LEU A 173 -8.29 9.15 11.84
N ASP A 174 -8.02 8.76 13.07
CA ASP A 174 -7.34 9.58 14.07
C ASP A 174 -5.90 9.88 13.63
N ALA A 175 -5.17 8.89 13.11
CA ALA A 175 -3.84 9.12 12.54
C ALA A 175 -3.88 10.02 11.30
N PHE A 176 -4.87 9.83 10.42
CA PHE A 176 -5.04 10.67 9.23
C PHE A 176 -5.35 12.14 9.58
N THR A 177 -6.29 12.36 10.50
CA THR A 177 -6.71 13.70 10.94
C THR A 177 -5.66 14.38 11.81
N GLY A 178 -5.01 13.63 12.71
CA GLY A 178 -3.91 14.10 13.54
C GLY A 178 -2.69 14.48 12.69
N ARG A 179 -2.44 13.74 11.60
CA ARG A 179 -1.39 14.03 10.61
C ARG A 179 -0.03 14.27 11.25
N GLN A 180 0.34 13.38 12.15
CA GLN A 180 1.62 13.35 12.87
C GLN A 180 2.30 12.00 12.64
N SER A 181 3.61 11.96 12.83
CA SER A 181 4.34 10.69 12.85
C SER A 181 4.03 9.93 14.14
N ILE A 182 3.74 8.64 14.01
CA ILE A 182 3.42 7.72 15.10
C ILE A 182 4.30 6.48 14.87
N ASP A 183 5.14 6.15 15.85
CA ASP A 183 6.07 5.03 15.73
C ASP A 183 5.37 3.75 15.28
N HIS A 184 5.93 3.12 14.25
CA HIS A 184 5.45 1.89 13.64
C HIS A 184 4.05 1.93 13.01
N PHE A 185 3.42 3.11 12.89
CA PHE A 185 2.06 3.21 12.38
C PHE A 185 1.88 4.31 11.33
N ALA A 186 2.48 5.48 11.53
CA ALA A 186 2.35 6.59 10.60
C ALA A 186 3.63 7.40 10.48
N ARG A 187 3.92 7.92 9.30
CA ARG A 187 5.05 8.83 9.06
C ARG A 187 4.62 9.96 8.14
N LEU A 188 4.82 11.20 8.60
CA LEU A 188 4.72 12.37 7.74
C LEU A 188 6.08 12.60 7.07
N VAL A 189 6.11 12.61 5.74
CA VAL A 189 7.35 12.68 4.96
C VAL A 189 7.24 13.85 3.98
N GLU A 190 8.26 14.70 3.96
CA GLU A 190 8.35 15.80 2.99
C GLU A 190 8.42 15.25 1.56
N ASN A 191 7.77 15.89 0.61
CA ASN A 191 7.76 15.44 -0.78
C ASN A 191 9.16 15.39 -1.40
N GLY A 192 10.10 16.20 -0.90
CA GLY A 192 11.51 16.15 -1.30
C GLY A 192 12.19 14.82 -0.96
N ASP A 193 11.87 14.22 0.19
CA ASP A 193 12.39 12.91 0.59
C ASP A 193 11.76 11.79 -0.27
N VAL A 194 10.48 11.94 -0.62
CA VAL A 194 9.80 11.03 -1.56
C VAL A 194 10.44 11.08 -2.95
N ALA A 195 10.80 12.28 -3.42
CA ALA A 195 11.51 12.46 -4.69
C ALA A 195 12.92 11.84 -4.63
N ALA A 196 13.66 12.04 -3.53
CA ALA A 196 14.96 11.40 -3.31
C ALA A 196 14.88 9.88 -3.30
N ASN A 197 13.75 9.31 -2.86
CA ASN A 197 13.45 7.88 -2.90
C ASN A 197 12.82 7.42 -4.24
N GLY A 198 13.07 8.17 -5.33
CA GLY A 198 12.65 7.80 -6.68
C GLY A 198 11.13 7.78 -6.89
N TYR A 199 10.38 8.57 -6.12
CA TYR A 199 8.92 8.61 -6.15
C TYR A 199 8.26 7.27 -5.81
N ASN A 200 8.91 6.47 -4.98
CA ASN A 200 8.30 5.32 -4.34
C ASN A 200 7.39 5.80 -3.22
N ILE A 201 6.10 5.47 -3.28
CA ILE A 201 5.10 5.84 -2.26
C ILE A 201 4.56 4.62 -1.52
N ALA A 202 5.30 3.51 -1.52
CA ALA A 202 4.98 2.35 -0.71
C ALA A 202 5.20 2.67 0.77
N VAL A 203 4.18 2.44 1.60
CA VAL A 203 4.19 2.77 3.04
C VAL A 203 5.37 2.12 3.78
N SER A 204 5.73 0.87 3.43
CA SER A 204 6.87 0.15 4.00
C SER A 204 8.24 0.80 3.75
N SER A 205 8.33 1.80 2.86
CA SER A 205 9.56 2.58 2.65
C SER A 205 9.75 3.68 3.71
N TYR A 206 8.71 4.01 4.48
CA TYR A 206 8.67 5.17 5.37
C TYR A 206 8.22 4.85 6.79
N VAL A 207 7.41 3.81 6.97
CA VAL A 207 6.94 3.35 8.27
C VAL A 207 7.69 2.06 8.62
N GLU A 208 8.55 2.13 9.63
CA GLU A 208 9.30 0.98 10.13
C GLU A 208 8.35 0.04 10.89
N GLN A 209 8.32 -1.24 10.51
CA GLN A 209 7.51 -2.20 11.25
C GLN A 209 8.12 -2.49 12.63
N LYS A 210 7.25 -2.75 13.60
CA LYS A 210 7.66 -3.10 14.95
C LYS A 210 8.47 -4.40 14.92
N ASP A 211 9.68 -4.39 15.47
CA ASP A 211 10.44 -5.64 15.66
C ASP A 211 9.86 -6.40 16.86
N GLU A 212 9.11 -7.47 16.57
CA GLU A 212 8.51 -8.33 17.59
C GLU A 212 9.40 -9.55 17.93
N ARG A 213 10.60 -9.63 17.34
CA ARG A 213 11.53 -10.71 17.68
C ARG A 213 12.00 -10.53 19.12
N GLU A 214 11.95 -11.62 19.89
CA GLU A 214 12.60 -11.64 21.20
C GLU A 214 14.09 -11.35 21.00
N ALA A 215 14.64 -10.43 21.79
CA ALA A 215 16.06 -10.17 21.83
C ALA A 215 16.78 -11.47 22.21
N VAL A 216 17.44 -12.09 21.23
CA VAL A 216 18.21 -13.31 21.46
C VAL A 216 19.34 -12.94 22.41
N ASP A 217 19.35 -13.51 23.62
CA ASP A 217 20.50 -13.39 24.51
C ASP A 217 21.67 -14.16 23.90
N ILE A 218 22.52 -13.43 23.18
CA ILE A 218 23.70 -13.97 22.49
C ILE A 218 24.63 -14.66 23.50
N ARG A 219 24.70 -14.18 24.75
CA ARG A 219 25.55 -14.80 25.78
C ARG A 219 24.97 -16.13 26.22
N ALA A 220 23.65 -16.20 26.47
CA ALA A 220 22.98 -17.45 26.81
C ALA A 220 23.06 -18.46 25.65
N LEU A 221 22.89 -18.02 24.40
CA LEU A 221 23.02 -18.85 23.22
C LEU A 221 24.44 -19.40 23.08
N ASN A 222 25.47 -18.56 23.21
CA ASN A 222 26.87 -18.99 23.15
C ASN A 222 27.22 -19.95 24.29
N ALA A 223 26.71 -19.72 25.51
CA ALA A 223 26.89 -20.65 26.63
C ALA A 223 26.24 -22.01 26.34
N LYS A 224 25.05 -22.02 25.72
CA LYS A 224 24.36 -23.24 25.31
C LYS A 224 25.13 -23.99 24.21
N ILE A 225 25.69 -23.27 23.23
CA ILE A 225 26.55 -23.86 22.19
C ILE A 225 27.79 -24.51 22.83
N ALA A 226 28.48 -23.80 23.71
CA ALA A 226 29.67 -24.34 24.40
C ALA A 226 29.34 -25.60 25.21
N HIS A 227 28.20 -25.61 25.91
CA HIS A 227 27.73 -26.78 26.65
C HIS A 227 27.43 -27.97 25.71
N ILE A 228 26.77 -27.74 24.58
CA ILE A 228 26.48 -28.78 23.59
C ILE A 228 27.77 -29.40 23.06
N VAL A 229 28.78 -28.58 22.71
CA VAL A 229 30.08 -29.06 22.21
C VAL A 229 30.82 -29.91 23.25
N ALA A 230 30.82 -29.48 24.52
CA ALA A 230 31.41 -30.25 25.61
C ALA A 230 30.73 -31.62 25.77
N ARG A 231 29.39 -31.64 25.80
CA ARG A 231 28.57 -32.87 25.87
C ARG A 231 28.86 -33.80 24.68
N GLN A 232 29.01 -33.23 23.48
CA GLN A 232 29.33 -33.99 22.27
C GLN A 232 30.70 -34.67 22.37
N THR A 233 31.68 -33.97 22.95
CA THR A 233 33.04 -34.48 23.15
C THR A 233 33.07 -35.61 24.18
N GLU A 234 32.35 -35.46 25.30
CA GLU A 234 32.19 -36.52 26.31
C GLU A 234 31.56 -37.78 25.69
N LEU A 235 30.45 -37.62 24.95
CA LEU A 235 29.78 -38.73 24.28
C LEU A 235 30.68 -39.40 23.24
N ARG A 236 31.46 -38.61 22.48
CA ARG A 236 32.43 -39.16 21.51
C ARG A 236 33.48 -40.01 22.19
N THR A 237 34.06 -39.51 23.28
CA THR A 237 35.07 -40.24 24.08
C THR A 237 34.50 -41.54 24.64
N ALA A 238 33.26 -41.52 25.12
CA ALA A 238 32.59 -42.74 25.61
C ALA A 238 32.34 -43.76 24.49
N ILE A 239 31.95 -43.31 23.29
CA ILE A 239 31.79 -44.19 22.12
C ILE A 239 33.14 -44.78 21.71
N ASP A 240 34.19 -43.97 21.61
CA ASP A 240 35.52 -44.43 21.21
C ASP A 240 36.07 -45.47 22.20
N ALA A 241 35.79 -45.33 23.50
CA ALA A 241 36.15 -46.32 24.52
C ALA A 241 35.40 -47.67 24.34
N ILE A 242 34.11 -47.63 24.01
CA ILE A 242 33.32 -48.84 23.73
C ILE A 242 33.82 -49.52 22.45
N VAL A 243 34.12 -48.76 21.40
CA VAL A 243 34.66 -49.29 20.15
C VAL A 243 36.01 -49.97 20.40
N ALA A 244 36.91 -49.34 21.15
CA ALA A 244 38.21 -49.92 21.48
C ALA A 244 38.11 -51.22 22.31
N ASP A 245 37.14 -51.31 23.23
CA ASP A 245 36.87 -52.53 24.02
C ASP A 245 36.31 -53.67 23.15
N LEU A 246 35.47 -53.34 22.16
CA LEU A 246 34.94 -54.31 21.20
C LEU A 246 36.03 -54.80 20.23
N GLU A 247 36.84 -53.90 19.68
CA GLU A 247 37.95 -54.25 18.78
C GLU A 247 39.07 -55.02 19.51
N GLY A 248 39.30 -54.74 20.79
CA GLY A 248 40.27 -55.46 21.63
C GLY A 248 39.85 -56.87 22.05
N ASN A 249 38.55 -57.19 21.99
CA ASN A 249 37.99 -58.51 22.31
C ASN A 249 37.86 -59.44 21.07
N GLU A 250 38.27 -58.99 19.88
CA GLU A 250 38.36 -59.83 18.67
C GLU A 250 39.75 -60.46 18.44
N ALA A 251 40.64 -60.43 19.44
CA ALA A 251 41.98 -61.03 19.41
C ALA A 251 42.08 -62.36 20.20
#